data_AF-A0A5S4GYZ5-F1
#
_entry.id   AF-A0A5S4GYZ5-F1
#
_cell.length_a   1.000
_cell.length_b   1.000
_cell.length_c   1.000
_cell.angle_alpha   90.00
_cell.angle_beta   90.00
_cell.angle_gamma   90.00
#
_symmetry.space_group_name_H-M   'P 1'
#
loop_
_entity.id
_entity.type
_entity.pdbx_description
1 polymer ?
#
loop_
_entity_poly.entity_id
_entity_poly.type
_entity_poly.pdbx_seq_one_letter_code
_entity_poly.pdbx_strand_id
1 'polypeptide(L)'
;MTHSKIEITPELVRGLLRDQHPDLAHHPVRLGARGWDNQLWRLGDDLAVRLPWATESADALLRKEHTWLPALAPRLPLPVPVPR
;
A
#
# COMPACT_ATOMS: atom_id res chain seq x y z
N MET A 1 14.98 -18.05 -3.75
CA MET A 1 14.03 -16.94 -3.61
C MET A 1 13.88 -16.62 -2.14
N THR A 2 14.70 -15.71 -1.64
CA THR A 2 14.70 -15.26 -0.25
C THR A 2 13.54 -14.30 -0.07
N HIS A 3 12.43 -14.81 0.48
CA HIS A 3 11.32 -13.95 0.90
C HIS A 3 11.86 -13.07 2.04
N SER A 4 11.67 -11.75 1.94
CA SER A 4 11.95 -10.87 3.07
C SER A 4 11.12 -11.36 4.26
N LYS A 5 11.79 -11.71 5.36
CA LYS A 5 11.21 -12.31 6.57
C LYS A 5 10.41 -11.31 7.42
N ILE A 6 10.16 -10.11 6.91
CA ILE A 6 9.52 -9.05 7.68
C ILE A 6 8.01 -9.30 7.68
N GLU A 7 7.51 -9.71 8.85
CA GLU A 7 6.08 -9.72 9.09
C GLU A 7 5.58 -8.28 9.22
N ILE A 8 4.70 -7.88 8.31
CA ILE A 8 4.01 -6.59 8.40
C ILE A 8 2.83 -6.78 9.36
N THR A 9 2.79 -5.97 10.41
CA THR A 9 1.74 -6.01 11.43
C THR A 9 0.87 -4.74 11.37
N PRO A 10 -0.36 -4.77 11.89
CA PRO A 10 -1.18 -3.56 11.99
C PRO A 10 -0.47 -2.44 12.79
N GLU A 11 0.34 -2.80 13.79
CA GLU A 11 1.09 -1.86 14.64
C GLU A 11 2.20 -1.17 13.86
N LEU A 12 2.90 -1.90 12.99
CA LEU A 12 3.89 -1.33 12.07
C LEU A 12 3.23 -0.31 11.14
N VAL A 13 2.11 -0.67 10.52
CA VAL A 13 1.37 0.22 9.63
C VAL A 13 0.90 1.47 10.36
N ARG A 14 0.34 1.34 11.58
CA ARG A 14 -0.02 2.50 12.42
C ARG A 14 1.19 3.34 12.83
N GLY A 15 2.35 2.72 13.06
CA GLY A 15 3.61 3.42 13.29
C GLY A 15 4.02 4.30 12.11
N LEU A 16 4.02 3.73 10.91
CA LEU A 16 4.34 4.44 9.67
C LEU A 16 3.35 5.57 9.40
N LEU A 17 2.06 5.34 9.61
CA LEU A 17 1.03 6.39 9.45
C LEU A 17 1.26 7.54 10.44
N ARG A 18 1.55 7.26 11.72
CA ARG A 18 1.84 8.34 12.69
C ARG A 18 3.04 9.20 12.31
N ASP A 19 4.03 8.62 11.63
CA ASP A 19 5.25 9.30 11.22
C ASP A 19 5.06 10.08 9.90
N GLN A 20 4.41 9.47 8.91
CA GLN A 20 4.35 9.99 7.54
C GLN A 20 3.02 10.67 7.19
N HIS A 21 1.92 10.21 7.77
CA HIS A 21 0.56 10.73 7.54
C HIS A 21 -0.25 10.78 8.86
N PRO A 22 0.12 11.66 9.81
CA PRO A 22 -0.49 11.70 11.15
C PRO A 22 -2.01 11.92 11.10
N ASP A 23 -2.49 12.60 10.08
CA ASP A 23 -3.91 12.83 9.79
C ASP A 23 -4.67 11.52 9.56
N LEU A 24 -4.02 10.48 9.07
CA LEU A 24 -4.64 9.17 8.79
C LEU A 24 -4.43 8.14 9.90
N ALA A 25 -3.56 8.43 10.86
CA ALA A 25 -3.07 7.46 11.85
C ALA A 25 -4.15 6.94 12.82
N HIS A 26 -5.28 7.64 12.94
CA HIS A 26 -6.37 7.30 13.83
C HIS A 26 -7.38 6.30 13.21
N HIS A 27 -7.30 6.04 11.91
CA HIS A 27 -8.20 5.11 11.26
C HIS A 27 -7.91 3.64 11.62
N PRO A 28 -8.94 2.77 11.71
CA PRO A 28 -8.75 1.34 11.91
C PRO A 28 -7.90 0.72 10.80
N VAL A 29 -6.92 -0.10 11.18
CA VAL A 29 -6.05 -0.82 10.24
C VAL A 29 -6.34 -2.32 10.33
N ARG A 30 -6.67 -2.94 9.19
CA ARG A 30 -6.95 -4.38 9.08
C ARG A 30 -6.29 -4.97 7.85
N LEU A 31 -5.79 -6.20 7.95
CA LEU A 31 -5.26 -6.91 6.80
C LEU A 31 -6.38 -7.10 5.76
N GLY A 32 -6.17 -6.59 4.55
CA GLY A 32 -7.11 -6.72 3.45
C GLY A 32 -6.75 -7.87 2.52
N ALA A 33 -5.49 -7.97 2.12
CA ALA A 33 -4.99 -9.03 1.26
C ALA A 33 -3.46 -9.21 1.38
N ARG A 34 -2.99 -10.42 1.11
CA ARG A 34 -1.58 -10.73 0.86
C ARG A 34 -1.41 -11.06 -0.62
N GLY A 35 -0.92 -10.11 -1.39
CA GLY A 35 -0.56 -10.32 -2.79
C GLY A 35 0.84 -10.91 -2.92
N TRP A 36 1.24 -11.16 -4.17
CA TRP A 36 2.58 -11.66 -4.48
C TRP A 36 3.66 -10.69 -4.01
N ASP A 37 3.66 -9.44 -4.50
CA ASP A 37 4.66 -8.44 -4.13
C ASP A 37 4.23 -7.52 -2.99
N ASN A 38 2.92 -7.27 -2.86
CA ASN A 38 2.37 -6.26 -1.97
C ASN A 38 1.40 -6.87 -0.94
N GLN A 39 1.50 -6.44 0.32
CA GLN A 39 0.38 -6.56 1.26
C GLN A 39 -0.50 -5.33 1.18
N LEU A 40 -1.81 -5.55 1.24
CA LEU A 40 -2.81 -4.49 1.28
C LEU A 40 -3.49 -4.48 2.65
N TRP A 41 -3.49 -3.32 3.27
CA TRP A 41 -4.13 -3.05 4.55
C TRP A 41 -5.28 -2.09 4.32
N ARG A 42 -6.50 -2.45 4.75
CA ARG A 42 -7.61 -1.49 4.77
C ARG A 42 -7.38 -0.47 5.87
N LEU A 43 -7.65 0.77 5.56
CA LEU A 43 -7.51 1.92 6.45
C LEU A 43 -8.86 2.64 6.51
N GLY A 44 -9.60 2.42 7.60
CA GLY A 44 -11.01 2.78 7.66
C GLY A 44 -11.82 2.06 6.58
N ASP A 45 -12.84 2.73 6.06
CA ASP A 45 -13.78 2.15 5.10
C ASP A 45 -13.40 2.45 3.64
N ASP A 46 -12.65 3.54 3.40
CA ASP A 46 -12.44 4.09 2.05
C ASP A 46 -10.99 4.00 1.54
N LEU A 47 -10.01 3.76 2.42
CA LEU A 47 -8.59 3.82 2.07
C LEU A 47 -7.89 2.47 2.20
N ALA A 48 -6.75 2.36 1.51
CA ALA A 48 -5.88 1.21 1.61
C ALA A 48 -4.41 1.63 1.63
N VAL A 49 -3.62 0.99 2.47
CA VAL A 49 -2.15 1.10 2.49
C VAL A 49 -1.57 -0.12 1.77
N ARG A 50 -0.73 0.12 0.75
CA ARG A 50 -0.02 -0.91 0.00
C ARG A 50 1.46 -0.89 0.41
N LEU A 51 1.98 -2.03 0.84
CA LEU A 51 3.38 -2.17 1.27
C LEU A 51 4.06 -3.31 0.52
N PRO A 52 5.26 -3.09 -0.03
CA PRO A 52 6.05 -4.16 -0.62
C PRO A 52 6.53 -5.12 0.48
N TRP A 53 6.48 -6.43 0.25
CA TRP A 53 6.78 -7.39 1.33
C TRP A 53 7.53 -8.66 0.93
N ALA A 54 7.30 -9.21 -0.27
CA ALA A 54 7.77 -10.58 -0.55
C ALA A 54 9.03 -10.66 -1.40
N THR A 55 9.13 -9.84 -2.44
CA THR A 55 10.22 -9.93 -3.44
C THR A 55 11.14 -8.72 -3.37
N GLU A 56 12.38 -8.90 -3.84
CA GLU A 56 13.39 -7.83 -3.88
C GLU A 56 13.03 -6.71 -4.86
N SER A 57 12.13 -6.95 -5.82
CA SER A 57 11.70 -5.96 -6.80
C SER A 57 10.35 -5.30 -6.47
N ALA A 58 9.70 -5.72 -5.39
CA ALA A 58 8.36 -5.26 -5.02
C ALA A 58 8.29 -3.72 -4.86
N ASP A 59 9.34 -3.11 -4.31
CA ASP A 59 9.43 -1.66 -4.13
C ASP A 59 9.55 -0.92 -5.47
N ALA A 60 10.34 -1.44 -6.41
CA ALA A 60 10.50 -0.88 -7.75
C ALA A 60 9.20 -0.99 -8.57
N LEU A 61 8.46 -2.08 -8.41
CA LEU A 61 7.15 -2.25 -9.04
C LEU A 61 6.12 -1.26 -8.46
N LEU A 62 6.09 -1.10 -7.13
CA LEU A 62 5.20 -0.14 -6.48
C LEU A 62 5.49 1.31 -6.89
N ARG A 63 6.77 1.69 -7.05
CA ARG A 63 7.15 3.00 -7.59
C ARG A 63 6.64 3.22 -9.01
N LYS A 64 6.62 2.19 -9.86
CA LYS A 64 6.03 2.30 -11.21
C LYS A 64 4.53 2.58 -11.14
N GLU A 65 3.79 1.91 -10.25
CA GLU A 65 2.37 2.20 -10.03
C GLU A 65 2.17 3.66 -9.58
N HIS A 66 2.97 4.13 -8.62
CA HIS A 66 2.91 5.51 -8.12
C HIS A 66 3.19 6.56 -9.21
N THR A 67 4.14 6.30 -10.11
CA THR A 67 4.45 7.22 -11.22
C THR A 67 3.36 7.24 -12.30
N TRP A 68 2.88 6.06 -12.72
CA TRP A 68 2.06 5.96 -13.94
C TRP A 68 0.55 6.02 -13.69
N LEU A 69 0.04 5.50 -12.56
CA LEU A 69 -1.40 5.49 -12.31
C LEU A 69 -2.04 6.88 -12.29
N PRO A 70 -1.44 7.92 -11.67
CA PRO A 70 -2.01 9.27 -11.73
C PRO A 70 -2.13 9.82 -13.15
N ALA A 71 -1.18 9.50 -14.03
CA ALA A 71 -1.19 9.93 -15.43
C ALA A 71 -2.17 9.12 -16.31
N LEU A 72 -2.42 7.86 -15.95
CA LEU A 72 -3.31 6.96 -16.68
C LEU A 72 -4.76 7.09 -16.24
N ALA A 73 -5.03 7.30 -14.95
CA ALA A 73 -6.37 7.28 -14.37
C ALA A 73 -7.39 8.18 -15.09
N PRO A 74 -7.07 9.43 -15.50
CA PRO A 74 -8.02 10.28 -16.23
C PRO A 74 -8.37 9.79 -17.64
N ARG A 75 -7.60 8.83 -18.17
CA ARG A 75 -7.74 8.30 -19.55
C ARG A 75 -8.39 6.92 -19.59
N LEU A 76 -8.68 6.32 -18.44
CA LEU A 76 -9.28 4.99 -18.35
C LEU A 76 -10.81 5.09 -18.27
N PRO A 77 -11.55 4.14 -18.86
CA PRO A 77 -13.01 4.18 -18.89
C PRO A 77 -13.66 3.87 -17.54
N LEU A 78 -12.89 3.35 -16.58
CA LEU A 78 -13.34 2.99 -15.24
C LEU A 78 -12.45 3.64 -14.19
N PRO A 79 -13.00 3.99 -13.02
CA PRO A 79 -12.20 4.47 -11.90
C PRO A 79 -11.14 3.45 -11.50
N VAL A 80 -9.92 3.93 -11.28
CA VAL A 80 -8.81 3.14 -10.74
C VAL A 80 -8.25 3.79 -9.49
N PRO A 81 -7.62 3.02 -8.58
CA PRO A 81 -6.91 3.60 -7.45
C PRO A 81 -5.81 4.56 -7.93
N VAL A 82 -5.79 5.76 -7.37
CA VAL A 82 -4.72 6.74 -7.59
C VAL A 82 -3.93 6.85 -6.28
N PRO A 83 -2.66 6.42 -6.26
CA PRO A 83 -1.79 6.60 -5.11
C PRO A 83 -1.71 8.09 -4.73
N ARG A 84 -1.76 8.38 -3.43
CA ARG A 84 -1.61 9.73 -2.87
C ARG A 84 -0.25 9.88 -2.22
#